data_AF-A0AAW0C1A7-F1
#
_entry.id   AF-A0AAW0C1A7-F1
#
_cell.length_a   1.000
_cell.length_b   1.000
_cell.length_c   1.000
_cell.angle_alpha   90.00
_cell.angle_beta   90.00
_cell.angle_gamma   90.00
#
_symmetry.space_group_name_H-M   'P 1'
#
loop_
_entity.id
_entity.type
_entity.pdbx_description
1 polymer ?
#
loop_
_entity_poly.entity_id
_entity_poly.type
_entity_poly.pdbx_seq_one_letter_code
_entity_poly.pdbx_strand_id
1 'polypeptide(L)'
;MALRAALHSFRKSRTAEVFGPFHFRKHGAGGIMANEVLDRIADCAHFHKIQTTADLARETDWHRITEDGTQILALITQHRPIPVPAAPTPRPLLPLNTNTPVYSTPKNRKCSKCGLSGHIASNRKKCPRYSPRTSGRRASTTENTPRTPTNCQSTSPAFSQPPFNPSTVAPTSHLPFRLPFGEITNRTSSTPIQPYNHPSIFSPYNQSSPSSSRYFDKN
;
A
#
# COMPACT_ATOMS: atom_id res chain seq x y z
N MET A 1 12.77 4.62 12.20
CA MET A 1 11.76 3.86 12.97
C MET A 1 10.53 4.66 13.37
N ALA A 2 10.62 5.97 13.66
CA ALA A 2 9.48 6.78 14.11
C ALA A 2 8.23 6.71 13.20
N LEU A 3 8.41 6.83 11.87
CA LEU A 3 7.29 6.74 10.91
C LEU A 3 6.55 5.39 10.98
N ARG A 4 7.25 4.26 11.09
CA ARG A 4 6.61 2.94 11.19
C ARG A 4 5.74 2.83 12.45
N ALA A 5 6.23 3.35 13.59
CA ALA A 5 5.46 3.38 14.83
C ALA A 5 4.20 4.25 14.72
N ALA A 6 4.30 5.40 14.05
CA ALA A 6 3.16 6.27 13.78
C ALA A 6 2.13 5.61 12.86
N LEU A 7 2.57 4.96 11.77
CA LEU A 7 1.70 4.19 10.87
C LEU A 7 1.01 3.03 11.60
N HIS A 8 1.72 2.32 12.49
CA HIS A 8 1.11 1.28 13.32
C HIS A 8 0.06 1.84 14.27
N SER A 9 0.30 3.00 14.86
CA SER A 9 -0.65 3.65 15.77
C SER A 9 -1.90 4.11 15.03
N PHE A 10 -1.71 4.74 13.85
CA PHE A 10 -2.78 5.09 12.92
C PHE A 10 -3.62 3.86 12.53
N ARG A 11 -2.95 2.76 12.17
CA ARG A 11 -3.63 1.52 11.81
C ARG A 11 -4.49 0.98 12.96
N LYS A 12 -3.98 1.00 14.19
CA LYS A 12 -4.72 0.54 15.37
C LYS A 12 -5.96 1.40 15.63
N SER A 13 -5.81 2.73 15.66
CA SER A 13 -6.92 3.64 15.90
C SER A 13 -7.99 3.52 14.82
N ARG A 14 -7.58 3.50 13.54
CA ARG A 14 -8.51 3.40 12.42
C ARG A 14 -9.25 2.07 12.36
N THR A 15 -8.60 0.97 12.75
CA THR A 15 -9.28 -0.34 12.83
C THR A 15 -10.34 -0.34 13.91
N ALA A 16 -10.04 0.24 15.09
CA ALA A 16 -11.00 0.33 16.18
C ALA A 16 -12.19 1.25 15.84
N GLU A 17 -11.96 2.31 15.07
CA GLU A 17 -13.00 3.24 14.61
C GLU A 17 -13.93 2.61 13.56
N VAL A 18 -13.37 1.97 12.53
CA VAL A 18 -14.15 1.45 11.39
C VAL A 18 -14.86 0.13 11.73
N PHE A 19 -14.20 -0.78 12.45
CA PHE A 19 -14.74 -2.11 12.73
C PHE A 19 -15.20 -2.29 14.18
N GLY A 20 -14.96 -1.31 15.03
CA GLY A 20 -15.25 -1.38 16.45
C GLY A 20 -14.17 -2.13 17.27
N PRO A 21 -14.18 -1.94 18.60
CA PRO A 21 -13.18 -2.52 19.49
C PRO A 21 -13.24 -4.05 19.56
N PHE A 22 -14.41 -4.65 19.38
CA PHE A 22 -14.57 -6.10 19.37
C PHE A 22 -13.83 -6.74 18.18
N HIS A 23 -14.04 -6.20 16.97
CA HIS A 23 -13.41 -6.73 15.77
C HIS A 23 -11.89 -6.55 15.80
N PHE A 24 -11.41 -5.40 16.31
CA PHE A 24 -9.98 -5.14 16.53
C PHE A 24 -9.34 -6.18 17.44
N ARG A 25 -9.99 -6.60 18.53
CA ARG A 25 -9.45 -7.63 19.44
C ARG A 25 -9.35 -9.01 18.78
N LYS A 26 -10.28 -9.35 17.89
CA LYS A 26 -10.35 -10.66 17.23
C LYS A 26 -9.39 -10.79 16.05
N HIS A 27 -9.31 -9.75 15.20
CA HIS A 27 -8.57 -9.81 13.93
C HIS A 27 -7.28 -8.95 13.93
N GLY A 28 -7.06 -8.17 14.98
CA GLY A 28 -5.94 -7.25 15.07
C GLY A 28 -6.05 -6.06 14.12
N ALA A 29 -4.95 -5.33 13.96
CA ALA A 29 -4.90 -4.10 13.16
C ALA A 29 -4.80 -4.37 11.63
N GLY A 30 -4.72 -5.63 11.19
CA GLY A 30 -4.48 -5.97 9.79
C GLY A 30 -5.64 -5.65 8.84
N GLY A 31 -6.86 -5.46 9.37
CA GLY A 31 -8.06 -5.23 8.54
C GLY A 31 -8.06 -3.90 7.77
N ILE A 32 -7.32 -2.89 8.23
CA ILE A 32 -7.23 -1.59 7.56
C ILE A 32 -6.08 -1.53 6.56
N MET A 33 -4.91 -2.04 6.95
CA MET A 33 -3.68 -1.94 6.19
C MET A 33 -2.79 -3.14 6.50
N ALA A 34 -2.50 -3.96 5.49
CA ALA A 34 -1.60 -5.11 5.63
C ALA A 34 -0.18 -4.67 6.03
N ASN A 35 0.60 -5.56 6.65
CA ASN A 35 1.95 -5.22 7.10
C ASN A 35 2.87 -4.88 5.91
N GLU A 36 2.69 -5.59 4.79
CA GLU A 36 3.42 -5.42 3.54
C GLU A 36 3.20 -4.01 2.96
N VAL A 37 1.95 -3.52 3.01
CA VAL A 37 1.61 -2.16 2.58
C VAL A 37 2.27 -1.14 3.50
N LEU A 38 2.22 -1.34 4.82
CA LEU A 38 2.84 -0.44 5.79
C LEU A 38 4.35 -0.33 5.58
N ASP A 39 5.03 -1.46 5.40
CA ASP A 39 6.47 -1.50 5.15
C ASP A 39 6.82 -0.84 3.81
N ARG A 40 6.03 -1.10 2.76
CA ARG A 40 6.18 -0.44 1.46
C ARG A 40 6.03 1.08 1.55
N ILE A 41 5.06 1.57 2.32
CA ILE A 41 4.88 3.02 2.57
C ILE A 41 6.11 3.58 3.28
N ALA A 42 6.59 2.92 4.34
CA ALA A 42 7.74 3.37 5.09
C ALA A 42 9.02 3.44 4.23
N ASP A 43 9.21 2.46 3.36
CA ASP A 43 10.36 2.39 2.45
C ASP A 43 10.26 3.47 1.36
N CYS A 44 9.10 3.62 0.71
CA CYS A 44 8.89 4.66 -0.30
C CYS A 44 8.97 6.08 0.28
N ALA A 45 8.49 6.29 1.51
CA ALA A 45 8.64 7.55 2.23
C ALA A 45 10.12 7.85 2.57
N HIS A 46 10.94 6.83 2.84
CA HIS A 46 12.37 7.02 3.08
C HIS A 46 13.10 7.55 1.85
N PHE A 47 12.67 7.15 0.65
CA PHE A 47 13.20 7.64 -0.63
C PHE A 47 12.45 8.84 -1.21
N HIS A 48 11.53 9.46 -0.45
CA HIS A 48 10.71 10.60 -0.89
C HIS A 48 9.92 10.34 -2.21
N LYS A 49 9.53 9.08 -2.46
CA LYS A 49 8.76 8.69 -3.65
C LYS A 49 7.28 9.06 -3.57
N ILE A 50 6.76 9.23 -2.37
CA ILE A 50 5.35 9.53 -2.11
C ILE A 50 5.26 11.01 -1.73
N GLN A 51 4.72 11.83 -2.63
CA GLN A 51 4.43 13.25 -2.38
C GLN A 51 2.93 13.54 -2.44
N THR A 52 2.21 12.77 -3.26
CA THR A 52 0.77 12.92 -3.47
C THR A 52 0.02 11.61 -3.18
N THR A 53 -1.31 11.69 -3.08
CA THR A 53 -2.16 10.49 -2.91
C THR A 53 -2.09 9.58 -4.13
N ALA A 54 -1.89 10.16 -5.33
CA ALA A 54 -1.69 9.42 -6.56
C ALA A 54 -0.38 8.61 -6.54
N ASP A 55 0.70 9.14 -5.95
CA ASP A 55 1.95 8.40 -5.77
C ASP A 55 1.78 7.25 -4.78
N LEU A 56 1.06 7.50 -3.68
CA LEU A 56 0.71 6.46 -2.71
C LEU A 56 -0.04 5.31 -3.38
N ALA A 57 -0.99 5.61 -4.27
CA ALA A 57 -1.75 4.63 -5.03
C ALA A 57 -0.88 3.82 -5.97
N ARG A 58 -0.02 4.51 -6.74
CA ARG A 58 0.89 3.86 -7.67
C ARG A 58 1.89 2.92 -6.98
N GLU A 59 2.37 3.25 -5.79
CA GLU A 59 3.43 2.49 -5.12
C GLU A 59 2.94 1.34 -4.25
N THR A 60 1.68 1.35 -3.82
CA THR A 60 1.16 0.40 -2.82
C THR A 60 -0.07 -0.37 -3.27
N ASP A 61 -0.80 0.12 -4.29
CA ASP A 61 -2.09 -0.41 -4.73
C ASP A 61 -3.10 -0.61 -3.56
N TRP A 62 -3.00 0.24 -2.54
CA TRP A 62 -3.85 0.13 -1.36
C TRP A 62 -5.25 0.69 -1.64
N HIS A 63 -6.28 -0.12 -1.46
CA HIS A 63 -7.66 0.24 -1.84
C HIS A 63 -8.28 1.40 -1.05
N ARG A 64 -7.77 1.75 0.15
CA ARG A 64 -8.35 2.80 1.03
C ARG A 64 -7.66 4.17 0.93
N ILE A 65 -7.01 4.42 -0.20
CA ILE A 65 -6.25 5.67 -0.40
C ILE A 65 -7.17 6.88 -0.48
N THR A 66 -8.39 6.70 -0.97
CA THR A 66 -9.37 7.79 -1.07
C THR A 66 -9.80 8.29 0.29
N GLU A 67 -10.02 7.39 1.26
CA GLU A 67 -10.52 7.74 2.60
C GLU A 67 -9.40 8.15 3.56
N ASP A 68 -8.28 7.40 3.53
CA ASP A 68 -7.25 7.49 4.56
C ASP A 68 -5.92 8.06 4.01
N GLY A 69 -5.77 8.20 2.69
CA GLY A 69 -4.52 8.61 2.06
C GLY A 69 -4.03 10.01 2.47
N THR A 70 -4.95 10.96 2.69
CA THR A 70 -4.60 12.32 3.15
C THR A 70 -4.00 12.32 4.56
N GLN A 71 -4.54 11.51 5.46
CA GLN A 71 -4.01 11.37 6.83
C GLN A 71 -2.65 10.68 6.83
N ILE A 72 -2.47 9.65 5.99
CA ILE A 72 -1.17 9.00 5.80
C ILE A 72 -0.13 9.98 5.25
N LEU A 73 -0.48 10.83 4.27
CA LEU A 73 0.42 11.85 3.76
C LEU A 73 0.81 12.88 4.82
N ALA A 74 -0.13 13.28 5.68
CA ALA A 74 0.16 14.16 6.80
C ALA A 74 1.18 13.52 7.77
N LEU A 75 1.04 12.23 8.10
CA LEU A 75 2.00 11.49 8.92
C LEU A 75 3.37 11.37 8.24
N ILE A 76 3.41 11.11 6.93
CA ILE A 76 4.67 11.06 6.17
C ILE A 76 5.37 12.41 6.23
N THR A 77 4.66 13.50 5.93
CA THR A 77 5.20 14.86 5.93
C THR A 77 5.70 15.26 7.32
N GLN A 78 4.98 14.88 8.38
CA GLN A 78 5.36 15.15 9.76
C GLN A 78 6.66 14.44 10.18
N HIS A 79 6.85 13.18 9.80
CA HIS A 79 8.03 12.41 10.19
C HIS A 79 9.20 12.50 9.22
N ARG A 80 8.94 12.90 7.98
CA ARG A 80 9.92 13.04 6.89
C ARG A 80 9.64 14.36 6.18
N PRO A 81 9.95 15.50 6.81
CA PRO A 81 9.84 16.78 6.13
C PRO A 81 10.65 16.71 4.85
N ILE A 82 10.03 17.09 3.73
CA ILE A 82 10.74 17.21 2.46
C ILE A 82 11.87 18.20 2.73
N PRO A 83 13.14 17.83 2.49
CA PRO A 83 14.23 18.78 2.62
C PRO A 83 13.91 19.90 1.64
N VAL A 84 13.49 21.05 2.19
CA VAL A 84 13.28 22.26 1.40
C VAL A 84 14.61 22.46 0.69
N PRO A 85 14.64 22.52 -0.66
CA PRO A 85 15.87 22.73 -1.38
C PRO A 85 16.50 23.96 -0.75
N ALA A 86 17.65 23.77 -0.09
CA ALA A 86 18.33 24.85 0.60
C ALA A 86 18.41 26.00 -0.40
N ALA A 87 17.89 27.17 0.01
CA ALA A 87 17.88 28.36 -0.83
C ALA A 87 19.24 28.44 -1.51
N PRO A 88 19.30 28.61 -2.85
CA PRO A 88 20.53 28.48 -3.60
C PRO A 88 21.58 29.32 -2.91
N THR A 89 22.53 28.65 -2.23
CA THR A 89 23.65 29.33 -1.60
C THR A 89 24.23 30.18 -2.70
N PRO A 90 24.33 31.52 -2.53
CA PRO A 90 24.82 32.40 -3.58
C PRO A 90 26.15 31.82 -4.01
N ARG A 91 26.16 31.17 -5.19
CA ARG A 91 27.35 30.53 -5.72
C ARG A 91 28.36 31.67 -5.81
N PRO A 92 29.54 31.56 -5.19
CA PRO A 92 30.63 32.46 -5.50
C PRO A 92 30.72 32.50 -7.02
N LEU A 93 30.68 33.71 -7.60
CA LEU A 93 30.84 33.94 -9.03
C LEU A 93 32.24 33.44 -9.40
N LEU A 94 32.38 32.14 -9.62
CA LEU A 94 33.56 31.58 -10.24
C LEU A 94 33.60 32.16 -11.67
N PRO A 95 34.76 32.64 -12.13
CA PRO A 95 34.90 33.17 -13.46
C PRO A 95 34.36 32.16 -14.47
N LEU A 96 33.54 32.68 -15.37
CA LEU A 96 32.86 31.98 -16.46
C LEU A 96 33.90 31.27 -17.34
N ASN A 97 34.34 30.08 -16.93
CA ASN A 97 35.05 29.20 -17.83
C ASN A 97 33.98 28.44 -18.61
N THR A 98 33.72 28.93 -19.82
CA THR A 98 32.92 28.34 -20.89
C THR A 98 33.47 26.97 -21.31
N ASN A 99 33.41 25.98 -20.41
CA ASN A 99 33.44 24.57 -20.75
C ASN A 99 32.03 24.04 -20.54
N THR A 100 31.18 24.39 -21.50
CA THR A 100 29.93 23.69 -21.76
C THR A 100 30.21 22.17 -21.72
N PRO A 101 29.44 21.37 -20.96
CA PRO A 101 29.43 19.94 -21.19
C PRO A 101 28.92 19.78 -22.62
N VAL A 102 29.85 19.45 -23.53
CA VAL A 102 29.55 19.03 -24.88
C VAL A 102 28.53 17.92 -24.73
N TYR A 103 27.26 18.24 -24.96
CA TYR A 103 26.22 17.26 -25.23
C TYR A 103 26.86 16.36 -26.28
N SER A 104 27.27 15.17 -25.85
CA SER A 104 27.92 14.23 -26.72
C SER A 104 26.88 13.96 -27.78
N THR A 105 27.12 14.51 -28.98
CA THR A 105 26.24 14.28 -30.11
C THR A 105 26.03 12.78 -30.16
N PRO A 106 24.77 12.31 -30.18
CA PRO A 106 24.48 10.90 -30.03
C PRO A 106 25.27 10.18 -31.13
N LYS A 107 26.34 9.48 -30.72
CA LYS A 107 27.23 8.75 -31.63
C LYS A 107 26.31 7.97 -32.56
N ASN A 108 26.40 8.23 -33.86
CA ASN A 108 25.52 7.64 -34.88
C ASN A 108 25.42 6.13 -34.66
N ARG A 109 24.39 5.69 -33.94
CA ARG A 109 24.28 4.29 -33.52
C ARG A 109 23.88 3.52 -34.76
N LYS A 110 24.80 2.69 -35.25
CA LYS A 110 24.55 1.75 -36.33
C LYS A 110 23.70 0.61 -35.77
N CYS A 111 22.75 0.13 -36.56
CA CYS A 111 21.97 -1.04 -36.20
C CYS A 111 22.90 -2.25 -36.04
N SER A 112 22.87 -2.94 -34.88
CA SER A 112 23.76 -4.08 -34.61
C SER A 112 23.54 -5.29 -35.54
N LYS A 113 22.38 -5.36 -36.21
CA LYS A 113 22.04 -6.43 -37.16
C LYS A 113 22.51 -6.17 -38.59
N CYS A 114 22.41 -4.92 -39.07
CA CYS A 114 22.68 -4.59 -40.47
C CYS A 114 23.84 -3.59 -40.68
N GLY A 115 24.36 -2.98 -39.61
CA GLY A 115 25.47 -2.02 -39.66
C GLY A 115 25.13 -0.63 -40.20
N LEU A 116 23.91 -0.40 -40.69
CA LEU A 116 23.49 0.89 -41.25
C LEU A 116 23.05 1.87 -40.15
N SER A 117 23.32 3.16 -40.37
CA SER A 117 22.82 4.27 -39.54
C SER A 117 21.38 4.65 -39.91
N GLY A 118 20.67 5.37 -39.04
CA GLY A 118 19.30 5.81 -39.25
C GLY A 118 18.22 4.93 -38.58
N HIS A 119 18.61 3.78 -38.00
CA HIS A 119 17.74 2.99 -37.12
C HIS A 119 18.56 2.16 -36.12
N ILE A 120 17.91 1.75 -35.03
CA ILE A 120 18.46 0.81 -34.03
C ILE A 120 17.82 -0.57 -34.19
N ALA A 121 18.45 -1.64 -33.68
CA ALA A 121 17.99 -3.02 -33.87
C ALA A 121 16.58 -3.31 -33.33
N SER A 122 16.10 -2.52 -32.36
CA SER A 122 14.73 -2.59 -31.84
C SER A 122 13.68 -2.01 -32.80
N ASN A 123 14.07 -1.16 -33.76
CA ASN A 123 13.20 -0.67 -34.84
C ASN A 123 13.12 -1.68 -35.98
N ARG A 124 12.55 -2.85 -35.65
CA ARG A 124 12.46 -4.05 -36.50
C ARG A 124 11.87 -3.78 -37.88
N LYS A 125 10.82 -2.94 -37.97
CA LYS A 125 10.15 -2.60 -39.24
C LYS A 125 11.02 -1.82 -40.22
N LYS A 126 12.06 -1.12 -39.74
CA LYS A 126 12.93 -0.26 -40.56
C LYS A 126 14.26 -0.92 -40.93
N CYS A 127 14.57 -2.10 -40.37
CA CYS A 127 15.82 -2.78 -40.64
C CYS A 127 15.65 -3.72 -41.86
N PRO A 128 16.39 -3.51 -42.96
CA PRO A 128 16.25 -4.33 -44.17
C PRO A 128 16.72 -5.77 -43.98
N ARG A 129 17.54 -6.03 -42.95
CA ARG A 129 17.95 -7.40 -42.54
C ARG A 129 17.14 -7.98 -41.39
N TYR A 130 16.04 -7.33 -41.01
CA TYR A 130 15.13 -7.92 -40.05
C TYR A 130 14.32 -9.01 -40.74
N SER A 131 14.77 -10.25 -40.58
CA SER A 131 13.90 -11.41 -40.78
C SER A 131 13.05 -11.55 -39.52
N PRO A 132 11.71 -11.37 -39.58
CA PRO A 132 10.87 -11.77 -38.46
C PRO A 132 11.19 -13.23 -38.20
N ARG A 133 11.60 -13.53 -36.97
CA ARG A 133 11.80 -14.90 -36.53
C ARG A 133 10.44 -15.56 -36.75
N THR A 134 10.30 -16.31 -37.85
CA THR A 134 9.18 -17.19 -38.07
C THR A 134 9.09 -17.95 -36.77
N SER A 135 7.96 -17.80 -36.09
CA SER A 135 7.61 -18.61 -34.95
C SER A 135 7.46 -20.03 -35.46
N GLY A 136 8.61 -20.65 -35.75
CA GLY A 136 8.75 -22.07 -35.93
C GLY A 136 8.22 -22.65 -34.65
N ARG A 137 6.99 -23.13 -34.77
CA ARG A 137 6.26 -23.98 -33.86
C ARG A 137 7.28 -24.92 -33.23
N ARG A 138 7.82 -24.55 -32.05
CA ARG A 138 8.51 -25.52 -31.21
C ARG A 138 7.40 -26.42 -30.72
N ALA A 139 7.17 -27.50 -31.47
CA ALA A 139 6.63 -28.72 -30.92
C ALA A 139 7.46 -29.00 -29.68
N SER A 140 6.87 -28.73 -28.53
CA SER A 140 7.48 -28.97 -27.23
C SER A 140 7.35 -30.46 -26.97
N THR A 141 8.20 -31.25 -27.61
CA THR A 141 8.53 -32.60 -27.17
C THR A 141 9.67 -32.47 -26.18
N THR A 142 9.32 -32.11 -24.95
CA THR A 142 10.10 -32.43 -23.76
C THR A 142 9.10 -33.00 -22.76
N GLU A 143 8.81 -34.28 -22.98
CA GLU A 143 8.84 -35.30 -21.95
C GLU A 143 8.61 -34.78 -20.53
N ASN A 144 7.36 -34.84 -20.09
CA ASN A 144 7.03 -34.91 -18.67
C ASN A 144 7.64 -36.20 -18.12
N THR A 145 8.89 -36.15 -17.67
CA THR A 145 9.40 -37.15 -16.72
C THR A 145 8.67 -36.88 -15.39
N PRO A 146 7.89 -37.84 -14.87
CA PRO A 146 7.34 -37.71 -13.53
C PRO A 146 8.51 -37.61 -12.55
N ARG A 147 8.57 -36.53 -11.77
CA ARG A 147 9.44 -36.50 -10.60
C ARG A 147 8.97 -37.61 -9.66
N THR A 148 9.81 -38.61 -9.48
CA THR A 148 9.77 -39.54 -8.36
C THR A 148 9.60 -38.73 -7.06
N PRO A 149 8.57 -38.99 -6.25
CA PRO A 149 8.53 -38.47 -4.90
C PRO A 149 9.61 -39.19 -4.09
N THR A 150 10.68 -38.48 -3.77
CA THR A 150 11.61 -38.91 -2.73
C THR A 150 10.84 -39.03 -1.44
N ASN A 151 10.68 -40.29 -1.04
CA ASN A 151 10.23 -40.78 0.24
C ASN A 151 10.97 -40.07 1.39
N CYS A 152 10.28 -39.11 2.02
CA CYS A 152 10.58 -38.66 3.37
C CYS A 152 9.48 -39.23 4.28
N GLN A 153 9.72 -40.42 4.82
CA GLN A 153 8.98 -40.95 5.96
C GLN A 153 9.13 -39.97 7.13
N SER A 154 8.10 -39.19 7.37
CA SER A 154 7.83 -38.57 8.67
C SER A 154 6.54 -39.17 9.18
N THR A 155 6.71 -40.14 10.07
CA THR A 155 5.69 -40.76 10.90
C THR A 155 4.98 -39.68 11.71
N SER A 156 3.67 -39.54 11.51
CA SER A 156 2.77 -38.89 12.47
C SER A 156 1.35 -39.45 12.33
N PRO A 157 0.60 -39.54 13.44
CA PRO A 157 -0.50 -40.48 13.59
C PRO A 157 -1.79 -40.00 12.94
N ALA A 158 -2.58 -40.98 12.52
CA ALA A 158 -3.91 -40.84 11.95
C ALA A 158 -4.86 -40.04 12.85
N PHE A 159 -5.30 -38.88 12.38
CA PHE A 159 -6.51 -38.24 12.88
C PHE A 159 -7.68 -38.71 12.01
N SER A 160 -8.47 -39.61 12.58
CA SER A 160 -9.77 -40.04 12.04
C SER A 160 -10.69 -38.82 11.90
N GLN A 161 -11.04 -38.47 10.66
CA GLN A 161 -12.21 -37.62 10.42
C GLN A 161 -13.47 -38.49 10.45
N PRO A 162 -14.55 -38.06 11.14
CA PRO A 162 -15.84 -38.69 11.02
C PRO A 162 -16.51 -38.32 9.68
N PRO A 163 -17.39 -39.19 9.15
CA PRO A 163 -18.08 -38.95 7.89
C PRO A 163 -19.10 -37.80 8.02
N PHE A 164 -19.00 -36.84 7.11
CA PHE A 164 -20.02 -35.82 6.91
C PHE A 164 -21.32 -36.47 6.43
N ASN A 165 -22.39 -36.26 7.19
CA ASN A 165 -23.72 -36.78 6.95
C ASN A 165 -24.55 -35.69 6.23
N PRO A 166 -25.00 -35.86 4.98
CA PRO A 166 -25.90 -34.92 4.33
C PRO A 166 -27.36 -35.32 4.60
N SER A 167 -27.99 -34.60 5.53
CA SER A 167 -29.43 -34.64 5.85
C SER A 167 -29.72 -33.32 6.57
N THR A 168 -30.84 -32.62 6.43
CA THR A 168 -32.10 -32.81 5.71
C THR A 168 -32.72 -31.42 5.68
N VAL A 169 -33.26 -31.06 4.52
CA VAL A 169 -34.29 -30.07 4.21
C VAL A 169 -34.90 -29.26 5.38
N ALA A 170 -34.92 -27.94 5.25
CA ALA A 170 -35.98 -27.10 5.79
C ALA A 170 -36.31 -25.96 4.81
N PRO A 171 -37.54 -25.87 4.27
CA PRO A 171 -37.98 -24.74 3.48
C PRO A 171 -38.32 -23.58 4.41
N THR A 172 -37.50 -22.53 4.39
CA THR A 172 -37.80 -21.28 5.11
C THR A 172 -38.90 -20.54 4.37
N SER A 173 -40.03 -20.43 5.05
CA SER A 173 -41.26 -19.79 4.61
C SER A 173 -41.03 -18.34 4.19
N HIS A 174 -41.48 -18.01 2.99
CA HIS A 174 -41.66 -16.65 2.52
C HIS A 174 -42.60 -15.87 3.45
N LEU A 175 -42.11 -14.79 4.06
CA LEU A 175 -42.95 -13.71 4.55
C LEU A 175 -42.87 -12.53 3.56
N PRO A 176 -44.01 -12.04 3.03
CA PRO A 176 -44.02 -10.81 2.25
C PRO A 176 -43.88 -9.62 3.20
N PHE A 177 -42.70 -9.02 3.25
CA PHE A 177 -42.48 -7.75 3.94
C PHE A 177 -43.05 -6.62 3.06
N ARG A 178 -44.35 -6.35 3.24
CA ARG A 178 -45.06 -5.23 2.64
C ARG A 178 -44.74 -3.97 3.44
N LEU A 179 -43.84 -3.13 2.94
CA LEU A 179 -43.65 -1.78 3.47
C LEU A 179 -44.74 -0.84 2.91
N PRO A 180 -45.39 -0.02 3.74
CA PRO A 180 -46.26 1.04 3.26
C PRO A 180 -45.42 2.15 2.62
N PHE A 181 -45.82 2.52 1.39
CA PHE A 181 -45.41 3.74 0.71
C PHE A 181 -45.81 4.93 1.59
N GLY A 182 -44.82 5.58 2.19
CA GLY A 182 -44.97 6.90 2.80
C GLY A 182 -44.59 7.96 1.79
N GLU A 183 -45.57 8.71 1.30
CA GLU A 183 -45.37 9.96 0.57
C GLU A 183 -44.48 10.92 1.37
N ILE A 184 -43.32 11.27 0.83
CA ILE A 184 -42.54 12.40 1.34
C ILE A 184 -42.97 13.61 0.52
N THR A 185 -43.99 14.31 1.02
CA THR A 185 -44.31 15.66 0.57
C THR A 185 -43.22 16.62 1.06
N ASN A 186 -42.78 17.48 0.15
CA ASN A 186 -41.85 18.56 0.39
C ASN A 186 -42.33 19.45 1.55
N ARG A 187 -41.50 19.61 2.60
CA ARG A 187 -41.61 20.76 3.51
C ARG A 187 -40.24 21.38 3.76
N THR A 188 -40.00 22.41 2.97
CA THR A 188 -39.16 23.56 3.28
C THR A 188 -39.45 24.02 4.70
N SER A 189 -38.45 23.95 5.59
CA SER A 189 -38.49 24.60 6.90
C SER A 189 -37.07 25.00 7.27
N SER A 190 -36.73 26.23 6.90
CA SER A 190 -35.58 26.98 7.37
C SER A 190 -35.56 26.96 8.90
N THR A 191 -34.52 26.37 9.48
CA THR A 191 -34.20 26.54 10.91
C THR A 191 -33.04 27.52 11.02
N PRO A 192 -33.18 28.61 11.79
CA PRO A 192 -32.09 29.55 12.02
C PRO A 192 -31.03 28.91 12.93
N ILE A 193 -29.77 29.06 12.51
CA ILE A 193 -28.58 28.65 13.24
C ILE A 193 -28.54 29.40 14.58
N GLN A 194 -28.69 28.66 15.68
CA GLN A 194 -28.33 29.12 17.01
C GLN A 194 -26.85 28.76 17.26
N PRO A 195 -26.01 29.69 17.75
CA PRO A 195 -24.64 29.39 18.11
C PRO A 195 -24.62 28.62 19.44
N TYR A 196 -24.34 27.31 19.37
CA TYR A 196 -24.08 26.53 20.57
C TYR A 196 -22.71 26.91 21.14
N ASN A 197 -22.78 27.67 22.21
CA ASN A 197 -21.71 27.98 23.13
C ASN A 197 -21.32 26.69 23.86
N HIS A 198 -20.14 26.13 23.56
CA HIS A 198 -19.63 24.93 24.21
C HIS A 198 -18.99 25.31 25.56
N PRO A 199 -19.43 24.78 26.71
CA PRO A 199 -18.69 24.95 27.96
C PRO A 199 -17.40 24.13 27.91
N SER A 200 -16.28 24.82 28.15
CA SER A 200 -14.95 24.23 28.35
C SER A 200 -14.96 23.32 29.58
N ILE A 201 -15.07 22.01 29.36
CA ILE A 201 -14.80 21.03 30.40
C ILE A 201 -13.28 20.92 30.53
N PHE A 202 -12.75 21.67 31.48
CA PHE A 202 -11.43 21.44 32.07
C PHE A 202 -11.38 20.00 32.60
N SER A 203 -10.57 19.14 31.97
CA SER A 203 -10.21 17.83 32.53
C SER A 203 -8.79 17.94 33.09
N PRO A 204 -8.59 17.93 34.42
CA PRO A 204 -7.27 17.79 35.00
C PRO A 204 -6.93 16.29 35.04
N TYR A 205 -6.28 15.79 33.98
CA TYR A 205 -5.62 14.48 34.09
C TYR A 205 -4.36 14.62 34.94
N ASN A 206 -4.60 14.33 36.21
CA ASN A 206 -3.69 13.99 37.29
C ASN A 206 -2.45 13.21 36.81
N GLN A 207 -1.29 13.85 36.89
CA GLN A 207 0.02 13.21 36.78
C GLN A 207 0.26 12.40 38.06
N SER A 208 -0.01 11.10 38.01
CA SER A 208 0.44 10.15 39.03
C SER A 208 1.57 9.30 38.45
N SER A 209 2.81 9.71 38.75
CA SER A 209 4.01 8.91 38.55
C SER A 209 4.00 7.71 39.52
N PRO A 210 4.32 6.48 39.07
CA PRO A 210 4.78 5.45 40.00
C PRO A 210 6.30 5.48 40.10
N SER A 211 6.77 5.99 41.24
CA SER A 211 8.07 5.63 41.82
C SER A 211 8.00 4.20 42.38
N SER A 212 8.85 3.29 41.90
CA SER A 212 9.26 2.04 42.57
C SER A 212 10.34 1.40 41.68
N SER A 213 11.64 1.52 41.92
CA SER A 213 12.42 1.26 43.14
C SER A 213 12.01 -0.04 43.82
N ARG A 214 12.50 -1.19 43.30
CA ARG A 214 13.14 -2.24 44.11
C ARG A 214 14.17 -2.98 43.27
N TYR A 215 15.43 -2.73 43.60
CA TYR A 215 16.52 -3.71 43.50
C TYR A 215 16.08 -5.03 44.15
N PHE A 216 16.31 -6.14 43.47
CA PHE A 216 16.52 -7.42 44.14
C PHE A 216 17.91 -7.91 43.75
N ASP A 217 18.85 -7.63 44.63
CA ASP A 217 20.05 -8.42 44.84
C ASP A 217 19.64 -9.77 45.45
N LYS A 218 20.14 -10.87 44.90
CA LYS A 218 20.15 -12.18 45.55
C LYS A 218 21.45 -12.89 45.18
N ASN A 219 22.32 -12.98 46.19
CA ASN A 219 23.33 -14.01 46.37
C ASN A 219 22.76 -15.42 46.22
#